data_AF-A0A1Y1W0P3-F1
#
_entry.id   AF-A0A1Y1W0P3-F1
#
_cell.length_a   1.000
_cell.length_b   1.000
_cell.length_c   1.000
_cell.angle_alpha   90.00
_cell.angle_beta   90.00
_cell.angle_gamma   90.00
#
_symmetry.space_group_name_H-M   'P 1'
#
loop_
_entity.id
_entity.type
_entity.pdbx_description
1 polymer ?
#
loop_
_entity_poly.entity_id
_entity_poly.type
_entity_poly.pdbx_seq_one_letter_code
_entity_poly.pdbx_strand_id
1 'polypeptide(L)' 'KYCTAMLRALKKHRDAGPFLKPVDVVALNIPDYVNIIKYPMDLSTIENKLKGRLYADTQGFTDDLRLMFNNAYIYNG' A
#
# COMPACT_ATOMS: atom_id res chain seq x y z
N LYS A 1 15.39 -10.09 3.58
CA LYS A 1 14.92 -11.41 3.05
C LYS A 1 13.44 -11.65 3.37
N TYR A 2 13.00 -11.51 4.63
CA TYR A 2 11.59 -11.71 5.03
C TYR A 2 10.60 -10.71 4.40
N CYS A 3 10.85 -9.40 4.48
CA CYS A 3 9.95 -8.38 3.88
C CYS A 3 9.70 -8.63 2.38
N THR A 4 10.75 -9.01 1.64
CA THR A 4 10.64 -9.32 0.20
C THR A 4 9.77 -10.55 -0.06
N ALA A 5 9.89 -11.60 0.75
CA ALA A 5 9.07 -12.81 0.62
C ALA A 5 7.60 -12.51 0.94
N MET A 6 7.34 -11.77 2.02
CA MET A 6 6.00 -11.35 2.41
C MET A 6 5.34 -10.46 1.36
N LEU A 7 6.08 -9.48 0.82
CA LEU A 7 5.58 -8.62 -0.25
C LEU A 7 5.23 -9.41 -1.51
N ARG A 8 6.06 -10.41 -1.88
CA ARG A 8 5.76 -11.30 -3.01
C ARG A 8 4.51 -12.14 -2.76
N ALA A 9 4.30 -12.62 -1.53
CA ALA A 9 3.10 -13.37 -1.18
C ALA A 9 1.84 -12.49 -1.26
N LEU A 10 1.90 -11.26 -0.71
CA LEU A 10 0.80 -10.29 -0.76
C LEU A 10 0.42 -9.94 -2.19
N LYS A 11 1.39 -9.63 -3.06
CA LYS A 11 1.13 -9.31 -4.48
C LYS A 11 0.51 -10.47 -5.28
N LYS A 12 0.69 -11.71 -4.83
CA LYS A 12 0.11 -12.92 -5.47
C LYS A 12 -1.22 -13.33 -4.86
N HIS A 13 -1.65 -12.68 -3.77
CA HIS A 13 -2.93 -12.98 -3.16
C HIS A 13 -4.06 -12.66 -4.14
N ARG A 14 -5.11 -13.49 -4.18
CA ARG A 14 -6.24 -13.32 -5.11
C ARG A 14 -6.92 -11.95 -4.97
N ASP A 15 -6.94 -11.40 -3.76
CA ASP A 15 -7.59 -10.13 -3.41
C ASP A 15 -6.62 -8.93 -3.47
N ALA A 16 -5.41 -9.12 -4.02
CA ALA A 16 -4.39 -8.06 -4.04
C ALA A 16 -4.70 -6.93 -5.02
N GLY A 17 -5.60 -7.14 -5.99
CA GLY A 17 -5.87 -6.25 -7.12
C GLY A 17 -5.92 -4.76 -6.76
N PRO A 18 -6.80 -4.33 -5.83
CA PRO A 18 -6.93 -2.93 -5.42
C PRO A 18 -5.67 -2.33 -4.77
N PHE A 19 -4.75 -3.17 -4.29
CA PHE A 19 -3.55 -2.77 -3.55
C PHE A 19 -2.27 -2.84 -4.40
N LEU A 20 -2.33 -3.33 -5.64
CA LEU A 20 -1.14 -3.52 -6.48
C LEU A 20 -0.51 -2.21 -6.95
N LYS A 21 -1.31 -1.14 -7.03
CA LYS A 21 -0.95 0.17 -7.58
C LYS A 21 -1.58 1.29 -6.75
N PRO A 22 -1.07 2.54 -6.83
CA PRO A 22 -1.71 3.68 -6.22
C PRO A 22 -3.17 3.80 -6.65
N VAL A 23 -4.03 4.26 -5.75
CA VAL A 23 -5.45 4.51 -6.03
C VAL A 23 -5.56 5.60 -7.10
N ASP A 24 -6.18 5.25 -8.23
CA ASP A 24 -6.47 6.19 -9.31
C ASP A 24 -7.84 6.85 -9.08
N VAL A 25 -7.81 8.03 -8.48
CA VAL A 25 -9.01 8.77 -8.08
C VAL A 25 -9.87 9.22 -9.26
N VAL A 26 -9.26 9.36 -10.45
CA VAL A 26 -9.96 9.78 -11.67
C VAL A 26 -10.65 8.57 -12.28
N ALA A 27 -9.93 7.46 -12.45
CA ALA A 27 -10.49 6.23 -13.03
C ALA A 27 -11.62 5.64 -12.16
N LEU A 28 -11.52 5.78 -10.84
CA LEU A 28 -12.53 5.32 -9.89
C LEU A 28 -13.63 6.35 -9.62
N ASN A 29 -13.51 7.57 -10.15
CA ASN A 29 -14.44 8.68 -9.93
C ASN A 29 -14.68 9.00 -8.44
N ILE A 30 -13.59 9.09 -7.67
CA ILE A 30 -13.58 9.34 -6.23
C ILE A 30 -12.68 10.53 -5.85
N PRO A 31 -13.03 11.76 -6.27
CA PRO A 31 -12.17 12.93 -6.06
C PRO A 31 -11.98 13.30 -4.58
N ASP A 32 -12.83 12.81 -3.69
CA ASP A 32 -12.77 13.03 -2.25
C ASP A 32 -11.69 12.18 -1.55
N TYR A 33 -11.17 11.13 -2.22
CA TYR A 33 -10.19 10.22 -1.64
C TYR A 33 -8.97 10.95 -1.06
N VAL A 34 -8.42 11.94 -1.78
CA VAL A 34 -7.25 12.73 -1.32
C VAL A 34 -7.58 13.67 -0.15
N ASN A 35 -8.86 13.98 0.07
CA ASN A 35 -9.30 14.78 1.21
C ASN A 35 -9.43 13.93 2.47
N ILE A 36 -9.74 12.64 2.32
CA ILE A 36 -9.92 11.70 3.44
C ILE A 36 -8.58 11.02 3.77
N ILE A 37 -7.91 10.47 2.76
CA ILE A 37 -6.66 9.71 2.89
C ILE A 37 -5.46 10.62 2.68
N LYS A 38 -4.79 10.95 3.78
CA LYS A 38 -3.65 11.89 3.80
C LYS A 38 -2.33 11.30 3.31
N TYR A 39 -2.16 9.99 3.49
CA TYR A 39 -0.93 9.29 3.10
C TYR A 39 -1.29 8.03 2.31
N PRO A 40 -1.61 8.16 1.00
CA PRO A 40 -1.90 7.00 0.15
C PRO A 40 -0.72 6.02 0.15
N MET A 41 -1.03 4.72 0.10
CA MET A 41 -0.01 3.67 0.09
C MET A 41 -0.52 2.45 -0.68
N ASP A 42 0.39 1.76 -1.35
CA ASP A 42 0.13 0.57 -2.17
C ASP A 42 1.36 -0.35 -2.24
N LEU A 43 1.18 -1.59 -2.69
CA LEU A 43 2.24 -2.60 -2.72
C LEU A 43 3.39 -2.25 -3.69
N SER A 44 3.15 -1.48 -4.75
CA SER A 44 4.22 -1.05 -5.66
C SER A 44 5.06 0.07 -5.05
N THR A 45 4.45 0.99 -4.31
CA THR A 45 5.17 2.01 -3.53
C THR A 45 6.02 1.36 -2.43
N ILE A 46 5.47 0.41 -1.69
CA ILE A 46 6.19 -0.37 -0.66
C ILE A 46 7.36 -1.15 -1.29
N GLU A 47 7.14 -1.76 -2.46
CA GLU A 47 8.20 -2.45 -3.20
C GLU A 47 9.35 -1.52 -3.58
N ASN A 48 9.04 -0.32 -4.08
CA ASN A 48 10.03 0.67 -4.46
C ASN A 48 10.82 1.17 -3.25
N LYS A 49 10.15 1.46 -2.13
CA LYS A 49 10.80 1.84 -0.86
C LYS A 49 11.73 0.74 -0.36
N LEU A 50 11.29 -0.52 -0.44
CA LEU A 50 12.09 -1.67 -0.01
C LEU A 50 13.34 -1.87 -0.89
N LYS A 51 13.20 -1.78 -2.22
CA LYS A 51 14.32 -1.89 -3.17
C LYS A 51 15.30 -0.72 -3.03
N GLY A 52 14.77 0.48 -2.80
CA GLY A 52 15.55 1.69 -2.56
C GLY A 52 16.21 1.78 -1.18
N ARG A 53 16.06 0.75 -0.33
CA ARG A 53 16.58 0.74 1.06
C ARG A 53 16.11 1.95 1.88
N LEU A 54 14.87 2.39 1.65
CA LEU A 54 14.29 3.55 2.33
C LEU A 54 13.70 3.21 3.71
N TYR A 55 13.69 1.93 4.09
CA TYR A 55 13.33 1.49 5.42
C TYR A 55 14.59 1.28 6.26
N ALA A 56 14.67 1.95 7.41
CA ALA A 56 15.74 1.76 8.37
C ALA A 56 15.70 0.35 9.01
N ASP A 57 14.49 -0.19 9.22
CA ASP A 57 14.25 -1.48 9.84
C ASP A 57 12.98 -2.17 9.29
N THR A 58 12.62 -3.32 9.85
CA THR A 58 11.40 -4.05 9.46
C THR A 58 10.12 -3.38 9.95
N GLN A 59 10.21 -2.49 10.93
CA GLN A 59 9.04 -1.80 11.49
C GLN A 59 8.48 -0.82 10.47
N GLY A 60 9.33 0.01 9.84
CA GLY A 60 8.87 0.96 8.81
C GLY A 60 8.16 0.29 7.62
N PHE A 61 8.61 -0.90 7.20
CA PHE A 61 7.93 -1.69 6.18
C PHE A 61 6.56 -2.21 6.66
N THR A 62 6.48 -2.65 7.92
CA THR A 62 5.22 -3.14 8.50
C THR A 62 4.22 -2.01 8.70
N ASP A 63 4.70 -0.81 9.03
CA ASP A 63 3.85 0.38 9.21
C ASP A 63 3.23 0.84 7.90
N ASP A 64 3.96 0.82 6.78
CA ASP A 64 3.37 1.12 5.47
C ASP A 64 2.32 0.07 5.05
N LEU A 65 2.52 -1.21 5.39
CA LEU A 65 1.51 -2.24 5.14
C LEU A 65 0.24 -2.00 5.95
N ARG A 66 0.38 -1.66 7.24
CA ARG A 66 -0.76 -1.28 8.10
C ARG A 66 -1.44 -0.03 7.57
N LEU A 67 -0.67 0.98 7.17
CA LEU A 67 -1.20 2.22 6.59
C LEU A 67 -2.03 1.94 5.34
N MET A 68 -1.53 1.10 4.42
CA MET A 68 -2.25 0.70 3.21
C MET A 68 -3.62 0.07 3.54
N PHE A 69 -3.67 -0.89 4.47
CA PHE A 69 -4.93 -1.52 4.87
C PHE A 69 -5.84 -0.56 5.66
N ASN A 70 -5.29 0.26 6.54
CA ASN A 70 -6.04 1.26 7.30
C ASN A 70 -6.67 2.30 6.37
N ASN A 71 -5.97 2.74 5.32
CA ASN A 71 -6.52 3.65 4.33
C ASN A 71 -7.73 3.03 3.60
N ALA A 72 -7.64 1.74 3.27
CA ALA A 72 -8.76 1.03 2.66
C ALA A 72 -9.95 0.93 3.62
N TYR A 73 -9.72 0.63 4.90
CA TYR A 73 -10.76 0.59 5.93
C TYR A 73 -11.42 1.97 6.15
N ILE A 74 -10.60 3.02 6.31
CA ILE A 74 -11.07 4.41 6.51
C ILE A 74 -11.96 4.87 5.36
N TYR A 75 -11.59 4.54 4.12
CA TYR A 75 -12.34 5.00 2.95
C TYR A 75 -13.56 4.14 2.63
N ASN A 76 -13.48 2.82 2.80
CA ASN A 76 -14.51 1.89 2.30
C ASN A 76 -15.44 1.32 3.39
N GLY A 77 -15.11 1.44 4.67
CA GLY A 77 -15.89 0.87 5.77
C GLY A 77 -15.44 -0.54 6.15
#